data_AF-A0A0G1XEN6-F1
#
_entry.id   AF-A0A0G1XEN6-F1
#
_cell.length_a   1.000
_cell.length_b   1.000
_cell.length_c   1.000
_cell.angle_alpha   90.00
_cell.angle_beta   90.00
_cell.angle_gamma   90.00
#
_symmetry.space_group_name_H-M   'P 1'
#
loop_
_entity.id
_entity.type
_entity.pdbx_description
1 polymer ?
#
loop_
_entity_poly.entity_id
_entity_poly.type
_entity_poly.pdbx_seq_one_letter_code
_entity_poly.pdbx_strand_id
1 'polypeptide(L)'
;MKQTLVITASIDVALVLAAYAACFHYTPVGQVGIMRNVVNGKVMLDHSGMNFSPPWVFVAKLPTTPVRVCLSSASRAYNCKLAQFEPSAHQELVATEGFRYYWWDNRLSFNWGYDVEYRGADDLIRGYAFSVKQYAFVHVLNDYLPE
;
A
#
# COMPACT_ATOMS: atom_id res chain seq x y z
N MET A 1 18.76 34.43 -30.20
CA MET A 1 19.04 33.04 -30.62
C MET A 1 19.78 32.22 -29.55
N LYS A 2 20.97 32.62 -29.07
CA LYS A 2 21.72 31.82 -28.08
C LYS A 2 20.97 31.61 -26.74
N GLN A 3 20.32 32.64 -26.21
CA GLN A 3 19.57 32.53 -24.94
C GLN A 3 18.35 31.60 -25.06
N THR A 4 17.57 31.70 -26.14
CA THR A 4 16.40 30.83 -26.35
C THR A 4 16.79 29.36 -26.42
N LEU A 5 17.92 29.05 -27.07
CA LEU A 5 18.42 27.68 -27.24
C LEU A 5 18.94 27.07 -25.92
N VAL A 6 19.53 27.89 -25.05
CA VAL A 6 19.94 27.46 -23.70
C VAL A 6 18.73 27.20 -22.82
N ILE A 7 17.70 28.04 -22.89
CA ILE A 7 16.46 27.88 -22.11
C ILE A 7 15.74 26.58 -22.52
N THR A 8 15.56 26.32 -23.82
CA THR A 8 14.93 25.09 -24.28
C THR A 8 15.69 23.84 -23.85
N ALA A 9 17.03 23.83 -24.01
CA ALA A 9 17.85 22.71 -23.59
C ALA A 9 17.77 22.44 -22.08
N SER A 10 17.63 23.51 -21.27
CA SER A 10 17.49 23.40 -19.81
C SER A 10 16.15 22.78 -19.41
N ILE A 11 15.07 23.13 -20.11
CA ILE A 11 13.74 22.56 -19.90
C ILE A 11 13.73 21.07 -20.26
N ASP A 12 14.33 20.68 -21.38
CA ASP A 12 14.40 19.29 -21.82
C ASP A 12 15.16 18.42 -20.82
N VAL A 13 16.31 18.89 -20.33
CA VAL A 13 17.08 18.19 -19.28
C VAL A 13 16.27 18.07 -17.99
N ALA A 14 15.56 19.13 -17.58
CA ALA A 14 14.72 19.10 -16.38
C ALA A 14 13.55 18.09 -16.53
N LEU A 15 12.92 18.02 -17.71
CA LEU A 15 11.85 17.05 -17.98
C LEU A 15 12.37 15.61 -17.97
N VAL A 16 13.53 15.35 -18.55
CA VAL A 16 14.16 14.02 -18.53
C VAL A 16 14.51 13.61 -17.09
N LEU A 17 15.08 14.52 -16.31
CA LEU A 17 15.39 14.26 -14.90
C LEU A 17 14.12 14.04 -14.06
N ALA A 18 13.05 14.80 -14.30
CA ALA A 18 11.78 14.62 -13.62
C ALA A 18 11.13 13.27 -13.97
N ALA A 19 11.16 12.88 -15.25
CA ALA A 19 10.69 11.57 -15.69
C ALA A 19 11.51 10.43 -15.08
N TYR A 20 12.83 10.60 -14.98
CA TYR A 20 13.72 9.63 -14.35
C TYR A 20 13.47 9.52 -12.83
N ALA A 21 13.28 10.64 -12.14
CA ALA A 21 12.93 10.66 -10.72
C ALA A 21 11.58 9.98 -10.46
N ALA A 22 10.62 10.15 -11.38
CA ALA A 22 9.35 9.46 -11.36
C ALA A 22 9.46 7.95 -11.60
N CYS A 23 10.65 7.38 -11.84
CA CYS A 23 10.90 5.93 -11.89
C CYS A 23 11.42 5.35 -10.57
N PHE A 24 11.58 6.17 -9.54
CA PHE A 24 11.94 5.71 -8.19
C PHE A 24 10.75 5.80 -7.25
N HIS A 25 10.69 4.86 -6.32
CA HIS A 25 9.81 4.93 -5.17
C HIS A 25 10.48 4.26 -3.97
N TYR A 26 10.07 4.67 -2.77
CA TYR A 26 10.62 4.17 -1.53
C TYR A 26 9.54 3.45 -0.73
N THR A 27 9.79 2.22 -0.32
CA THR A 27 8.92 1.45 0.58
C THR A 27 9.60 1.36 1.95
N PRO A 28 8.98 1.87 3.03
CA PRO A 28 9.59 1.84 4.35
C PRO A 28 9.69 0.41 4.90
N VAL A 29 10.58 0.23 5.87
CA VAL A 29 10.72 -1.04 6.60
C VAL A 29 9.43 -1.32 7.38
N GLY A 30 8.97 -2.58 7.38
CA GLY A 30 7.69 -2.97 7.99
C GLY A 30 6.48 -2.76 7.08
N GLN A 31 6.71 -2.35 5.83
CA GLN A 31 5.70 -2.33 4.78
C GLN A 31 6.18 -3.11 3.55
N VAL A 32 5.23 -3.63 2.80
CA VAL A 32 5.45 -4.27 1.50
C VAL A 32 4.71 -3.49 0.43
N GLY A 33 5.31 -3.40 -0.75
CA GLY A 33 4.67 -2.79 -1.91
C GLY A 33 3.91 -3.84 -2.72
N ILE A 34 2.65 -3.59 -3.07
CA ILE A 34 1.94 -4.34 -4.11
C ILE A 34 1.96 -3.49 -5.36
N MET A 35 2.68 -3.95 -6.36
CA MET A 35 2.84 -3.30 -7.65
C MET A 35 1.81 -3.83 -8.64
N ARG A 36 1.17 -2.95 -9.41
CA ARG A 36 0.34 -3.32 -10.55
C ARG A 36 0.79 -2.57 -11.79
N ASN A 37 1.14 -3.32 -12.82
CA ASN A 37 1.42 -2.75 -14.11
C ASN A 37 0.09 -2.50 -14.85
N VAL A 38 -0.17 -1.24 -15.22
CA VAL A 38 -1.44 -0.83 -15.83
C VAL A 38 -1.59 -1.37 -17.27
N VAL A 39 -0.48 -1.61 -17.96
CA VAL A 39 -0.47 -2.05 -19.36
C VAL A 39 -0.86 -3.52 -19.48
N ASN A 40 -0.28 -4.39 -18.65
CA ASN A 40 -0.52 -5.85 -18.72
C ASN A 40 -1.37 -6.39 -17.56
N GLY A 41 -1.72 -5.56 -16.58
CA GLY A 41 -2.49 -5.95 -15.41
C GLY A 41 -1.74 -6.82 -14.39
N LYS A 42 -0.46 -7.14 -14.62
CA LYS A 42 0.31 -8.04 -13.74
C LYS A 42 0.53 -7.40 -12.37
N VAL A 43 0.22 -8.17 -11.33
CA VAL A 43 0.43 -7.79 -9.93
C VAL A 43 1.69 -8.49 -9.42
N MET A 44 2.55 -7.74 -8.74
CA MET A 44 3.83 -8.22 -8.21
C MET A 44 4.06 -7.64 -6.82
N LEU A 45 4.88 -8.31 -6.01
CA LEU A 45 5.33 -7.78 -4.73
C LEU A 45 6.64 -7.02 -4.90
N ASP A 46 6.80 -6.04 -4.02
CA ASP A 46 7.97 -5.20 -3.91
C ASP A 46 8.49 -5.20 -2.47
N HIS A 47 9.80 -5.19 -2.32
CA HIS A 47 10.44 -5.27 -1.01
C HIS A 47 10.59 -3.88 -0.38
N SER A 48 10.87 -3.84 0.93
CA SER A 48 11.24 -2.59 1.60
C SER A 48 12.57 -2.06 1.04
N GLY A 49 12.70 -0.75 0.91
CA GLY A 49 13.87 -0.08 0.35
C GLY A 49 13.55 0.87 -0.81
N MET A 50 14.60 1.26 -1.53
CA MET A 50 14.51 2.05 -2.76
C MET A 50 14.35 1.12 -3.95
N ASN A 51 13.25 1.27 -4.69
CA ASN A 51 12.92 0.38 -5.80
C ASN A 51 12.75 1.19 -7.09
N PHE A 52 13.11 0.54 -8.20
CA PHE A 52 12.98 1.10 -9.54
C PHE A 52 11.81 0.45 -10.24
N SER A 53 10.88 1.26 -10.73
CA SER A 53 9.74 0.76 -11.49
C SER A 53 9.33 1.74 -12.59
N PRO A 54 8.83 1.26 -13.74
CA PRO A 54 8.35 2.15 -14.80
C PRO A 54 7.17 3.05 -14.34
N PRO A 55 6.96 4.22 -14.95
CA PRO A 55 5.97 5.20 -14.50
C PRO A 55 4.52 4.73 -14.58
N TRP A 56 4.21 3.75 -15.45
CA TRP A 56 2.89 3.10 -15.56
C TRP A 56 2.67 1.95 -14.58
N VAL A 57 3.57 1.77 -13.61
CA VAL A 57 3.39 0.82 -12.51
C VAL A 57 2.93 1.58 -11.27
N PHE A 58 1.77 1.19 -10.76
CA PHE A 58 1.21 1.74 -9.54
C PHE A 58 1.62 0.87 -8.36
N VAL A 59 1.87 1.50 -7.22
CA VAL A 59 2.40 0.83 -6.03
C VAL A 59 1.51 1.18 -4.84
N ALA A 60 0.85 0.16 -4.30
CA ALA A 60 0.18 0.20 -3.02
C ALA A 60 1.16 -0.20 -1.93
N LYS A 61 1.11 0.40 -0.74
CA LYS A 61 1.89 -0.06 0.41
C LYS A 61 0.96 -0.62 1.46
N LEU A 62 1.32 -1.76 2.04
CA LEU A 62 0.60 -2.37 3.14
C LEU A 62 1.55 -2.67 4.30
N PRO A 63 1.13 -2.46 5.55
CA PRO A 63 1.91 -2.84 6.71
C PRO A 63 2.03 -4.37 6.78
N THR A 64 3.25 -4.87 6.98
CA THR A 64 3.51 -6.27 7.28
C THR A 64 3.69 -6.51 8.77
N THR A 65 3.78 -5.44 9.57
CA THR A 65 3.82 -5.55 11.03
C THR A 65 2.45 -5.98 11.58
N PRO A 66 2.40 -6.87 12.58
CA PRO A 66 1.15 -7.21 13.26
C PRO A 66 0.52 -5.97 13.90
N VAL A 67 -0.79 -5.82 13.73
CA VAL A 67 -1.58 -4.72 14.29
C VAL A 67 -2.68 -5.26 15.18
N ARG A 68 -2.93 -4.57 16.29
CA ARG A 68 -4.05 -4.89 17.19
C ARG A 68 -5.31 -4.23 16.65
N VAL A 69 -6.25 -5.04 16.19
CA VAL A 69 -7.54 -4.59 15.69
C VAL A 69 -8.64 -4.95 16.68
N CYS A 70 -9.48 -4.00 17.05
CA CYS A 70 -10.56 -4.19 18.01
C CYS A 70 -11.89 -3.77 17.41
N LEU A 71 -12.95 -4.53 17.73
CA LEU A 71 -14.33 -4.09 17.52
C LEU A 71 -14.84 -3.47 18.82
N SER A 72 -15.09 -2.16 18.79
CA SER A 72 -15.82 -1.50 19.87
C SER A 72 -17.30 -1.85 19.72
N SER A 73 -17.86 -2.48 20.76
CA SER A 73 -19.31 -2.61 20.90
C SER A 73 -19.79 -1.64 21.99
N ALA A 74 -21.08 -1.31 22.02
CA ALA A 74 -21.65 -0.50 23.09
C ALA A 74 -21.61 -1.21 24.48
N SER A 75 -21.22 -2.49 24.52
CA SER A 75 -21.05 -3.27 25.74
C SER A 75 -19.62 -3.16 26.29
N ARG A 76 -19.38 -3.61 27.54
CA ARG A 76 -18.04 -3.66 28.14
C ARG A 76 -17.12 -4.72 27.51
N ALA A 77 -17.62 -5.52 26.58
CA ALA A 77 -16.84 -6.53 25.88
C ALA A 77 -16.11 -5.90 24.68
N TYR A 78 -14.78 -5.84 24.79
CA TYR A 78 -13.89 -5.54 23.68
C TYR A 78 -13.40 -6.86 23.10
N ASN A 79 -13.73 -7.14 21.84
CA ASN A 79 -13.11 -8.25 21.12
C ASN A 79 -11.95 -7.67 20.31
N CYS A 80 -10.73 -8.04 20.67
CA CYS A 80 -9.52 -7.60 20.01
C CYS A 80 -8.79 -8.79 19.45
N LYS A 81 -8.19 -8.61 18.28
CA LYS A 81 -7.34 -9.60 17.62
C LYS A 81 -6.00 -8.98 17.27
N LEU A 82 -4.94 -9.75 17.39
CA LEU A 82 -3.67 -9.42 16.76
C LEU A 82 -3.69 -10.01 15.36
N ALA A 83 -3.73 -9.16 14.34
CA ALA A 83 -3.83 -9.59 12.96
C ALA A 83 -2.67 -9.00 12.13
N GLN A 84 -2.29 -9.71 11.10
CA GLN A 84 -1.16 -9.36 10.25
C GLN A 84 -1.51 -9.62 8.78
N PHE A 85 -1.08 -8.71 7.91
CA PHE A 85 -1.17 -8.93 6.47
C PHE A 85 -0.11 -9.94 6.02
N GLU A 86 -0.53 -10.93 5.22
CA GLU A 86 0.34 -11.95 4.65
C GLU A 86 0.69 -11.59 3.19
N PRO A 87 1.94 -11.16 2.90
CA PRO A 87 2.29 -10.70 1.56
C PRO A 87 2.15 -11.77 0.49
N SER A 88 2.40 -13.03 0.83
CA SER A 88 2.35 -14.13 -0.16
C SER A 88 0.98 -14.26 -0.82
N ALA A 89 -0.11 -13.88 -0.14
CA ALA A 89 -1.48 -13.93 -0.63
C ALA A 89 -1.99 -12.61 -1.24
N HIS A 90 -1.11 -11.67 -1.60
CA HIS A 90 -1.49 -10.39 -2.23
C HIS A 90 -2.38 -10.52 -3.49
N GLN A 91 -2.26 -11.60 -4.25
CA GLN A 91 -3.08 -11.83 -5.43
C GLN A 91 -4.56 -12.04 -5.06
N GLU A 92 -4.83 -12.75 -3.98
CA GLU A 92 -6.19 -12.98 -3.49
C GLU A 92 -6.80 -11.67 -2.97
N LEU A 93 -6.00 -10.85 -2.28
CA LEU A 93 -6.43 -9.52 -1.84
C LEU A 93 -6.87 -8.66 -3.03
N VAL A 94 -6.02 -8.57 -4.06
CA VAL A 94 -6.32 -7.76 -5.25
C VAL A 94 -7.49 -8.32 -6.05
N ALA A 95 -7.70 -9.64 -6.05
CA ALA A 95 -8.86 -10.26 -6.68
C ALA A 95 -10.17 -9.98 -5.91
N THR A 96 -10.10 -9.85 -4.58
CA THR A 96 -11.27 -9.65 -3.70
C THR A 96 -11.70 -8.19 -3.65
N GLU A 97 -10.77 -7.28 -3.33
CA GLU A 97 -11.06 -5.84 -3.15
C GLU A 97 -10.93 -5.05 -4.46
N GLY A 98 -10.10 -5.54 -5.39
CA GLY A 98 -9.65 -4.77 -6.52
C GLY A 98 -8.54 -3.78 -6.15
N PHE A 99 -7.64 -3.51 -7.09
CA PHE A 99 -6.49 -2.64 -6.85
C PHE A 99 -6.88 -1.16 -6.56
N ARG A 100 -8.10 -0.74 -6.89
CA ARG A 100 -8.54 0.66 -6.78
C ARG A 100 -9.09 1.06 -5.41
N TYR A 101 -9.45 0.09 -4.56
CA TYR A 101 -10.36 0.31 -3.44
C TYR A 101 -9.77 1.15 -2.29
N TYR A 102 -8.46 1.13 -2.08
CA TYR A 102 -7.80 1.83 -0.95
C TYR A 102 -6.89 3.00 -1.39
N TRP A 103 -7.27 3.75 -2.44
CA TRP A 103 -6.48 4.87 -2.97
C TRP A 103 -5.04 4.51 -3.41
N TRP A 104 -4.85 3.33 -4.01
CA TRP A 104 -3.54 2.83 -4.48
C TRP A 104 -3.11 3.31 -5.88
N ASP A 105 -3.87 4.20 -6.52
CA ASP A 105 -3.65 4.64 -7.90
C ASP A 105 -2.58 5.75 -8.05
N ASN A 106 -1.71 5.93 -7.04
CA ASN A 106 -0.67 6.95 -7.09
C ASN A 106 0.67 6.43 -6.58
N ARG A 107 1.64 6.39 -7.50
CA ARG A 107 3.05 6.15 -7.22
C ARG A 107 3.62 7.05 -6.12
N LEU A 108 3.17 8.31 -6.10
CA LEU A 108 3.50 9.34 -5.12
C LEU A 108 2.29 9.52 -4.19
N SER A 109 2.06 8.50 -3.38
CA SER A 109 0.98 8.46 -2.41
C SER A 109 1.30 9.39 -1.22
N PHE A 110 0.60 10.52 -1.08
CA PHE A 110 0.64 11.33 0.14
C PHE A 110 -0.61 11.08 1.00
N ASN A 111 -0.45 10.86 2.30
CA ASN A 111 -1.55 10.65 3.25
C ASN A 111 -1.78 11.96 4.03
N TRP A 112 -2.76 12.76 3.61
CA TRP A 112 -3.06 14.06 4.22
C TRP A 112 -4.20 13.98 5.26
N GLY A 113 -4.87 12.83 5.40
CA GLY A 113 -6.13 12.71 6.15
C GLY A 113 -6.14 11.73 7.32
N TYR A 114 -5.09 10.92 7.50
CA TYR A 114 -4.97 10.01 8.63
C TYR A 114 -3.61 10.21 9.31
N ASP A 115 -3.64 10.66 10.57
CA ASP A 115 -2.44 10.93 11.37
C ASP A 115 -1.78 9.66 11.91
N VAL A 116 -2.54 8.55 11.98
CA VAL A 116 -2.15 7.31 12.68
C VAL A 116 -2.11 6.10 11.75
N GLU A 117 -2.88 6.11 10.66
CA GLU A 117 -3.09 4.93 9.81
C GLU A 117 -2.74 5.23 8.35
N TYR A 118 -2.04 4.30 7.70
CA TYR A 118 -1.81 4.38 6.27
C TYR A 118 -3.07 3.92 5.51
N ARG A 119 -3.95 4.88 5.18
CA ARG A 119 -4.98 4.75 4.13
C ARG A 119 -5.97 3.58 4.30
N GLY A 120 -6.44 3.31 5.53
CA GLY A 120 -7.46 2.30 5.78
C GLY A 120 -6.95 0.86 5.78
N ALA A 121 -5.63 0.65 5.84
CA ALA A 121 -5.04 -0.68 5.89
C ALA A 121 -5.36 -1.44 7.20
N ASP A 122 -5.43 -0.75 8.33
CA ASP A 122 -5.82 -1.35 9.61
C ASP A 122 -7.33 -1.64 9.62
N ASP A 123 -8.14 -0.80 8.98
CA ASP A 123 -9.56 -1.06 8.77
C ASP A 123 -9.80 -2.27 7.84
N LEU A 124 -8.98 -2.44 6.79
CA LEU A 124 -8.97 -3.65 5.96
C LEU A 124 -8.64 -4.87 6.82
N ILE A 125 -7.53 -4.82 7.54
CA ILE A 125 -7.09 -5.92 8.41
C ILE A 125 -8.17 -6.21 9.47
N ARG A 126 -8.79 -5.19 10.05
CA ARG A 126 -9.91 -5.33 11.01
C ARG A 126 -11.10 -6.02 10.36
N GLY A 127 -11.55 -5.55 9.20
CA GLY A 127 -12.69 -6.14 8.49
C GLY A 127 -12.49 -7.63 8.22
N TYR A 128 -11.30 -8.00 7.73
CA TYR A 128 -10.99 -9.38 7.40
C TYR A 128 -10.64 -10.26 8.61
N ALA A 129 -10.03 -9.72 9.66
CA ALA A 129 -9.75 -10.46 10.90
C ALA A 129 -11.04 -10.89 11.64
N PHE A 130 -12.12 -10.13 11.47
CA PHE A 130 -13.44 -10.42 12.04
C PHE A 130 -14.45 -10.98 11.02
N SER A 131 -14.03 -11.20 9.77
CA SER A 131 -14.87 -11.80 8.74
C SER A 131 -15.19 -13.26 9.07
N VAL A 132 -16.42 -13.69 8.75
CA VAL A 132 -16.83 -15.10 8.85
C VAL A 132 -16.00 -15.97 7.91
N LYS A 133 -15.74 -15.48 6.69
CA LYS A 133 -14.84 -16.13 5.75
C LYS A 133 -13.41 -15.70 6.05
N GLN A 134 -12.53 -16.68 6.28
CA GLN A 134 -11.11 -16.45 6.43
C GLN A 134 -10.45 -16.36 5.05
N TYR A 135 -9.52 -15.42 4.90
CA TYR A 135 -8.77 -15.19 3.66
C TYR A 135 -7.28 -15.34 3.94
N ALA A 136 -6.50 -15.83 2.98
CA ALA A 136 -5.10 -16.12 3.22
C ALA A 136 -4.25 -14.86 3.41
N PHE A 137 -4.74 -13.70 2.96
CA PHE A 137 -4.01 -12.43 3.05
C PHE A 137 -4.11 -11.72 4.41
N VAL A 138 -4.96 -12.20 5.33
CA VAL A 138 -4.96 -11.73 6.73
C VAL A 138 -4.84 -12.93 7.66
N HIS A 139 -3.76 -12.96 8.44
CA HIS A 139 -3.54 -13.96 9.48
C HIS A 139 -3.85 -13.37 10.86
N VAL A 140 -4.70 -14.06 11.61
CA VAL A 140 -4.94 -13.77 13.03
C VAL A 140 -3.91 -14.55 13.84
N LEU A 141 -3.02 -13.83 14.52
CA LEU A 141 -1.95 -14.41 15.34
C LEU A 141 -2.43 -14.74 16.75
N ASN A 142 -3.34 -13.93 17.29
CA ASN A 142 -3.88 -14.13 18.64
C ASN A 142 -5.27 -13.51 18.79
N ASP A 143 -6.13 -14.19 19.54
CA ASP A 143 -7.44 -13.71 19.94
C ASP A 143 -7.38 -13.28 21.42
N TYR A 144 -7.63 -11.99 21.68
CA TYR A 144 -7.74 -11.49 23.05
C TYR A 144 -9.19 -11.62 23.48
N LEU A 145 -9.55 -12.79 23.99
CA LEU A 145 -10.84 -13.00 24.65
C LEU A 145 -10.81 -12.32 26.03
N PRO A 146 -11.87 -11.56 26.40
CA PRO A 146 -12.02 -11.12 27.78
C PRO A 146 -12.25 -12.35 28.67
N GLU A 147 -11.44 -12.49 29.72
CA GLU A 147 -11.66 -13.46 30.81
C GLU A 147 -13.01 -13.23 31.52
#